data_AF-A0A2I4Q2L8-F1
#
_entry.id   AF-A0A2I4Q2L8-F1
#
_cell.length_a   1.000
_cell.length_b   1.000
_cell.length_c   1.000
_cell.angle_alpha   90.00
_cell.angle_beta   90.00
_cell.angle_gamma   90.00
#
_symmetry.space_group_name_H-M   'P 1'
#
loop_
_entity.id
_entity.type
_entity.pdbx_description
1 polymer ?
#
loop_
_entity_poly.entity_id
_entity_poly.type
_entity_poly.pdbx_seq_one_letter_code
_entity_poly.pdbx_strand_id
1 'polypeptide(L)'
;MSHYTAIRTKYKNSLLLKKCINKLNHPYTEHKRNIEIYTIPSKQLSVGLYQKNYSDYISFQLNKLNYDMVSDLQSWTQKDSLNEFLKKLEVNYGYSETISQALELGFTRSRKVLGNKENNKFIFQRYVQVPI
;
A
#
# COMPACT_ATOMS: atom_id res chain seq x y z
N MET A 1 -18.48 -18.57 -12.74
CA MET A 1 -17.74 -18.71 -11.47
C MET A 1 -16.81 -17.53 -11.38
N SER A 2 -16.89 -16.70 -10.33
CA SER A 2 -16.01 -15.53 -10.21
C SER A 2 -14.59 -15.98 -9.88
N HIS A 3 -13.63 -15.70 -10.76
CA HIS A 3 -12.22 -16.09 -10.60
C HIS A 3 -11.42 -15.03 -9.85
N TYR A 4 -11.84 -14.71 -8.61
CA TYR A 4 -11.03 -13.86 -7.75
C TYR A 4 -9.78 -14.60 -7.32
N THR A 5 -8.63 -13.96 -7.46
CA THR A 5 -7.35 -14.45 -6.95
C THR A 5 -6.93 -13.61 -5.76
N ALA A 6 -6.49 -14.29 -4.70
CA ALA A 6 -5.91 -13.66 -3.53
C ALA A 6 -4.39 -13.83 -3.55
N ILE A 7 -3.66 -12.71 -3.49
CA ILE A 7 -2.21 -12.65 -3.37
C ILE A 7 -1.89 -12.20 -1.94
N ARG A 8 -1.17 -13.03 -1.19
CA ARG A 8 -0.69 -12.65 0.14
C ARG A 8 0.31 -11.50 0.02
N THR A 9 0.08 -10.42 0.78
CA THR A 9 1.02 -9.30 0.82
C THR A 9 1.74 -9.22 2.16
N LYS A 10 2.73 -8.32 2.24
CA LYS A 10 3.45 -8.02 3.47
C LYS A 10 2.85 -6.83 4.25
N TYR A 11 1.72 -6.27 3.78
CA TYR A 11 1.11 -5.11 4.41
C TYR A 11 0.43 -5.50 5.73
N LYS A 12 0.85 -4.91 6.85
CA LYS A 12 0.32 -5.20 8.20
C LYS A 12 -0.35 -3.99 8.84
N ASN A 13 0.33 -2.85 8.79
CA ASN A 13 -0.13 -1.58 9.31
C ASN A 13 -1.11 -0.91 8.33
N SER A 14 -2.39 -0.84 8.69
CA SER A 14 -3.46 -0.25 7.87
C SER A 14 -3.31 1.27 7.71
N LEU A 15 -2.81 1.96 8.72
CA LEU A 15 -2.62 3.40 8.70
C LEU A 15 -1.54 3.80 7.69
N LEU A 16 -0.45 3.03 7.62
CA LEU A 16 0.58 3.21 6.59
C LEU A 16 0.05 2.88 5.19
N LEU A 17 -0.71 1.79 5.06
CA LEU A 17 -1.28 1.37 3.77
C LEU A 17 -2.15 2.49 3.19
N LYS A 18 -3.07 3.03 3.99
CA LYS A 18 -3.95 4.14 3.60
C LYS A 18 -3.18 5.41 3.26
N LYS A 19 -2.14 5.76 4.03
CA LYS A 19 -1.26 6.90 3.73
C LYS A 19 -0.56 6.73 2.38
N CYS A 20 -0.08 5.53 2.06
CA CYS A 20 0.58 5.26 0.78
C CYS A 20 -0.40 5.33 -0.39
N ILE A 21 -1.61 4.77 -0.25
CA ILE A 21 -2.66 4.84 -1.28
C ILE A 21 -3.03 6.29 -1.58
N ASN A 22 -3.30 7.09 -0.53
CA ASN A 22 -3.62 8.51 -0.66
C ASN A 22 -2.50 9.30 -1.35
N LYS A 23 -1.23 9.02 -1.01
CA LYS A 23 -0.07 9.67 -1.62
C LYS A 23 0.06 9.37 -3.12
N LEU A 24 -0.46 8.24 -3.57
CA LEU A 24 -0.49 7.85 -4.99
C LEU A 24 -1.73 8.40 -5.72
N ASN A 25 -2.56 9.20 -5.06
CA ASN A 25 -3.78 9.83 -5.59
C ASN A 25 -4.81 8.82 -6.14
N HIS A 26 -4.87 7.61 -5.57
CA HIS A 26 -5.92 6.65 -5.90
C HIS A 26 -7.11 6.78 -4.93
N PRO A 27 -8.34 6.92 -5.44
CA PRO A 27 -9.54 6.91 -4.60
C PRO A 27 -9.74 5.51 -4.01
N TYR A 28 -10.11 5.46 -2.72
CA TYR A 28 -10.43 4.20 -2.05
C TYR A 28 -11.64 4.34 -1.12
N THR A 29 -12.30 3.22 -0.87
CA THR A 29 -13.34 3.07 0.15
C THR A 29 -12.83 2.15 1.25
N GLU A 30 -13.04 2.55 2.51
CA GLU A 30 -12.67 1.74 3.67
C GLU A 30 -13.91 1.09 4.29
N HIS A 31 -13.81 -0.22 4.51
CA HIS A 31 -14.74 -1.02 5.28
C HIS A 31 -14.01 -1.62 6.49
N LYS A 32 -14.76 -2.20 7.45
CA LYS A 32 -14.20 -2.72 8.73
C LYS A 32 -12.93 -3.57 8.60
N ARG A 33 -12.78 -4.35 7.53
CA ARG A 33 -11.62 -5.22 7.29
C ARG A 33 -11.08 -5.11 5.87
N ASN A 34 -11.63 -4.24 5.04
CA ASN A 34 -11.30 -4.18 3.62
C ASN A 34 -11.00 -2.74 3.20
N ILE A 35 -10.03 -2.58 2.31
CA ILE A 35 -9.73 -1.32 1.63
C ILE A 35 -9.87 -1.59 0.13
N GLU A 36 -10.87 -0.97 -0.50
CA GLU A 36 -11.16 -1.14 -1.92
C GLU A 36 -10.63 0.07 -2.69
N ILE A 37 -9.74 -0.19 -3.65
CA ILE A 37 -9.09 0.82 -4.49
C ILE A 37 -9.67 0.71 -5.88
N TYR A 38 -10.18 1.83 -6.39
CA TYR A 38 -10.70 1.89 -7.75
C TYR A 38 -9.56 2.16 -8.72
N THR A 39 -9.50 1.38 -9.81
CA THR A 39 -8.49 1.57 -10.86
C THR A 39 -8.89 2.69 -11.84
N ILE A 40 -10.11 3.21 -11.72
CA ILE A 40 -10.71 4.23 -12.59
C ILE A 40 -10.51 5.64 -11.98
N PRO A 41 -10.24 6.69 -12.78
CA PRO A 41 -10.10 8.05 -12.28
C PRO A 41 -11.33 8.60 -11.53
N SER A 42 -11.08 9.44 -10.51
CA SER A 42 -12.12 10.05 -9.64
C SER A 42 -13.21 10.83 -10.37
N LYS A 43 -12.95 11.38 -11.57
CA LYS A 43 -13.95 12.09 -12.38
C LYS A 43 -15.04 11.18 -12.95
N GLN A 44 -14.80 9.87 -13.06
CA GLN A 44 -15.78 8.88 -13.51
C GLN A 44 -16.51 8.18 -12.34
N LEU A 45 -16.15 8.49 -11.09
CA LEU A 45 -16.72 7.88 -9.88
C LEU A 45 -18.07 8.50 -9.44
N SER A 46 -18.88 8.95 -10.39
CA SER A 46 -20.20 9.51 -10.14
C SER A 46 -21.21 8.42 -9.74
N VAL A 47 -21.55 8.38 -8.44
CA VAL A 47 -22.80 7.87 -7.84
C VAL A 47 -23.33 6.56 -8.45
N GLY A 48 -22.63 5.45 -8.23
CA GLY A 48 -23.11 4.15 -8.74
C GLY A 48 -22.22 2.94 -8.43
N LEU A 49 -21.46 2.97 -7.34
CA LEU A 49 -20.44 1.96 -7.01
C LEU A 49 -20.96 0.54 -6.71
N TYR A 50 -22.29 0.34 -6.70
CA TYR A 50 -22.92 -0.98 -6.54
C TYR A 50 -23.77 -1.40 -7.74
N GLN A 51 -23.71 -0.69 -8.87
CA GLN A 51 -24.23 -1.24 -10.11
C GLN A 51 -23.25 -2.29 -10.62
N LYS A 52 -23.66 -3.55 -10.49
CA LYS A 52 -23.23 -4.88 -10.99
C LYS A 52 -22.16 -5.03 -12.10
N ASN A 53 -21.61 -3.97 -12.69
CA ASN A 53 -20.86 -3.99 -13.94
C ASN A 53 -19.44 -3.40 -13.88
N TYR A 54 -18.95 -2.93 -12.73
CA TYR A 54 -17.56 -2.44 -12.63
C TYR A 54 -16.67 -3.46 -11.92
N SER A 55 -15.99 -4.28 -12.72
CA SER A 55 -15.02 -5.31 -12.33
C SER A 55 -13.63 -4.78 -11.98
N ASP A 56 -13.47 -3.45 -11.90
CA ASP A 56 -12.19 -2.80 -12.03
C ASP A 56 -11.77 -2.16 -10.69
N TYR A 57 -11.59 -3.02 -9.68
CA TYR A 57 -11.08 -2.62 -8.37
C TYR A 57 -10.13 -3.69 -7.79
N ILE A 58 -9.26 -3.23 -6.90
CA ILE A 58 -8.43 -4.09 -6.04
C ILE A 58 -8.94 -3.96 -4.62
N SER A 59 -9.12 -5.09 -3.94
CA SER A 59 -9.41 -5.09 -2.51
C SER A 59 -8.19 -5.54 -1.71
N PHE A 60 -7.87 -4.84 -0.64
CA PHE A 60 -6.97 -5.32 0.41
C PHE A 60 -7.81 -5.78 1.59
N GLN A 61 -7.86 -7.08 1.84
CA GLN A 61 -8.64 -7.70 2.91
C GLN A 61 -7.73 -8.11 4.06
N LEU A 62 -8.03 -7.65 5.27
CA LEU A 62 -7.31 -8.03 6.47
C LEU A 62 -7.55 -9.51 6.78
N ASN A 63 -6.49 -10.30 6.67
CA ASN A 63 -6.43 -11.71 7.01
C ASN A 63 -5.48 -11.92 8.21
N LYS A 64 -6.07 -12.08 9.40
CA LYS A 64 -5.38 -12.22 10.69
C LYS A 64 -4.46 -11.03 11.02
N LEU A 65 -3.26 -11.00 10.46
CA LEU A 65 -2.21 -10.01 10.75
C LEU A 65 -1.77 -9.22 9.51
N ASN A 66 -2.10 -9.68 8.30
CA ASN A 66 -1.66 -9.08 7.05
C ASN A 66 -2.87 -8.79 6.17
N TYR A 67 -2.72 -7.87 5.22
CA TYR A 67 -3.70 -7.66 4.16
C TYR A 67 -3.38 -8.59 2.98
N ASP A 68 -4.37 -9.34 2.53
CA ASP A 68 -4.31 -10.08 1.27
C ASP A 68 -4.90 -9.19 0.17
N MET A 69 -4.22 -9.10 -0.96
CA MET A 69 -4.73 -8.42 -2.14
C MET A 69 -5.66 -9.37 -2.90
N VAL A 70 -6.91 -8.98 -3.08
CA VAL A 70 -7.94 -9.74 -3.78
C VAL A 70 -8.38 -8.96 -5.02
N SER A 71 -8.30 -9.59 -6.19
CA SER A 71 -8.73 -8.99 -7.46
C SER A 71 -9.10 -10.08 -8.48
N ASP A 72 -9.92 -9.74 -9.47
CA ASP A 72 -10.17 -10.59 -10.63
C ASP A 72 -9.09 -10.34 -11.69
N LEU A 73 -8.22 -11.32 -11.95
CA LEU A 73 -7.14 -11.15 -12.94
C LEU A 73 -7.67 -11.04 -14.38
N GLN A 74 -8.91 -11.47 -14.65
CA GLN A 74 -9.48 -11.43 -15.99
C GLN A 74 -10.02 -10.05 -16.37
N SER A 75 -10.23 -9.15 -15.39
CA SER A 75 -10.76 -7.79 -15.65
C SER A 75 -9.70 -6.75 -15.99
N TRP A 76 -8.41 -7.11 -16.01
CA TRP A 76 -7.31 -6.14 -16.11
C TRP A 76 -7.08 -5.62 -17.53
N THR A 77 -8.02 -4.80 -18.01
CA THR A 77 -7.92 -4.04 -19.26
C THR A 77 -6.77 -3.02 -19.25
N GLN A 78 -6.20 -2.70 -18.08
CA GLN A 78 -5.06 -1.79 -17.90
C GLN A 78 -3.96 -2.38 -16.99
N LYS A 79 -3.48 -3.57 -17.35
CA LYS A 79 -2.47 -4.31 -16.56
C LYS A 79 -1.21 -3.51 -16.25
N ASP A 80 -0.75 -2.66 -17.16
CA ASP A 80 0.51 -1.91 -16.98
C ASP A 80 0.40 -0.77 -15.96
N SER A 81 -0.66 0.03 -16.01
CA SER A 81 -0.89 1.11 -15.04
C SER A 81 -1.12 0.56 -13.64
N LEU A 82 -1.81 -0.58 -13.54
CA LEU A 82 -2.02 -1.31 -12.30
C LEU A 82 -0.73 -1.85 -11.70
N ASN A 83 0.10 -2.49 -12.51
CA ASN A 83 1.41 -3.00 -12.07
C ASN A 83 2.31 -1.86 -11.60
N GLU A 84 2.29 -0.72 -12.30
CA GLU A 84 3.05 0.45 -11.90
C GLU A 84 2.55 1.01 -10.55
N PHE A 85 1.23 1.08 -10.36
CA PHE A 85 0.62 1.45 -9.08
C PHE A 85 1.05 0.51 -7.95
N LEU A 86 0.91 -0.81 -8.14
CA LEU A 86 1.27 -1.81 -7.13
C LEU A 86 2.76 -1.75 -6.78
N LYS A 87 3.64 -1.58 -7.76
CA LYS A 87 5.07 -1.40 -7.55
C LYS A 87 5.37 -0.14 -6.74
N LYS A 88 4.73 0.98 -7.07
CA LYS A 88 4.87 2.22 -6.29
C LYS A 88 4.32 2.07 -4.88
N LEU A 89 3.20 1.38 -4.71
CA LEU A 89 2.58 1.12 -3.41
C LEU A 89 3.52 0.29 -2.53
N GLU A 90 4.07 -0.80 -3.06
CA GLU A 90 5.00 -1.68 -2.35
C GLU A 90 6.24 -0.92 -1.86
N VAL A 91 6.86 -0.15 -2.75
CA VAL A 91 8.06 0.66 -2.41
C VAL A 91 7.74 1.72 -1.35
N ASN A 92 6.63 2.47 -1.50
CA ASN A 92 6.26 3.50 -0.53
C ASN A 92 5.86 2.91 0.83
N TYR A 93 5.20 1.75 0.82
CA TYR A 93 4.80 1.06 2.03
C TYR A 93 6.01 0.50 2.77
N GLY A 94 6.86 -0.28 2.10
CA GLY A 94 8.07 -0.84 2.71
C GLY A 94 8.99 0.26 3.26
N TYR A 95 9.06 1.40 2.54
CA TYR A 95 9.72 2.59 3.06
C TYR A 95 9.10 3.09 4.36
N SER A 96 7.79 3.35 4.37
CA SER A 96 7.10 3.94 5.52
C SER A 96 7.11 3.01 6.73
N GLU A 97 6.95 1.70 6.51
CA GLU A 97 7.00 0.68 7.55
C GLU A 97 8.40 0.58 8.17
N THR A 98 9.45 0.59 7.36
CA THR A 98 10.84 0.59 7.86
C THR A 98 11.14 1.79 8.74
N ILE A 99 10.71 2.99 8.33
CA ILE A 99 10.86 4.20 9.14
C ILE A 99 10.07 4.06 10.46
N SER A 100 8.81 3.60 10.41
CA SER A 100 7.97 3.43 11.60
C SER A 100 8.62 2.49 12.62
N GLN A 101 9.03 1.30 12.19
CA GLN A 101 9.64 0.30 13.06
C GLN A 101 10.97 0.80 13.65
N ALA A 102 11.80 1.51 12.86
CA ALA A 102 13.04 2.07 13.37
C ALA A 102 12.79 3.10 14.48
N LEU A 103 11.80 3.99 14.31
CA LEU A 103 11.44 4.97 15.32
C LEU A 103 10.89 4.29 16.59
N GLU A 104 10.05 3.26 16.44
CA GLU A 104 9.53 2.46 17.57
C GLU A 104 10.66 1.77 18.37
N LEU A 105 11.73 1.36 17.71
CA LEU A 105 12.92 0.77 18.33
C LEU A 105 13.88 1.82 18.95
N GLY A 106 13.48 3.09 18.96
CA GLY A 106 14.24 4.20 19.55
C GLY A 106 15.37 4.72 18.65
N PHE A 107 15.40 4.35 17.37
CA PHE A 107 16.33 4.97 16.44
C PHE A 107 15.86 6.38 16.09
N THR A 108 16.84 7.26 15.89
CA THR A 108 16.61 8.60 15.34
C THR A 108 17.16 8.65 13.91
N ARG A 109 16.48 9.41 13.06
CA ARG A 109 16.88 9.58 11.67
C ARG A 109 18.09 10.51 11.62
N SER A 110 19.27 10.00 11.28
CA SER A 110 20.50 10.81 11.28
C SER A 110 20.70 11.55 9.96
N ARG A 111 20.41 10.92 8.82
CA ARG A 111 20.58 11.52 7.49
C ARG A 111 19.73 10.85 6.40
N LYS A 112 19.16 11.64 5.49
CA LYS A 112 18.66 11.16 4.19
C LYS A 112 19.80 11.25 3.19
N VAL A 113 20.21 10.13 2.60
CA VAL A 113 21.14 10.13 1.47
C VAL A 113 20.31 9.86 0.23
N LEU A 114 20.23 10.83 -0.68
CA LEU A 114 19.68 10.59 -2.00
C LEU A 114 20.60 9.56 -2.67
N GLY A 115 20.09 8.35 -2.90
CA GLY A 115 20.78 7.40 -3.76
C GLY A 115 20.63 7.80 -5.22
N ASN A 116 21.15 6.96 -6.11
CA ASN A 116 20.87 7.06 -7.54
C ASN A 116 19.35 7.04 -7.77
N LYS A 117 18.86 7.52 -8.93
CA LYS A 117 17.42 7.75 -9.24
C LYS A 117 16.44 6.62 -8.84
N GLU A 118 16.93 5.41 -8.57
CA GLU A 118 16.16 4.21 -8.24
C GLU A 118 16.13 3.83 -6.75
N ASN A 119 17.03 4.35 -5.90
CA ASN A 119 17.18 3.89 -4.51
C ASN A 119 17.16 5.04 -3.48
N ASN A 120 16.47 4.82 -2.36
CA ASN A 120 16.52 5.70 -1.20
C ASN A 120 17.40 5.06 -0.11
N LYS A 121 18.45 5.76 0.33
CA LYS A 121 19.32 5.31 1.44
C LYS A 121 19.06 6.14 2.69
N PHE A 122 18.86 5.45 3.82
CA PHE A 122 18.66 6.08 5.12
C PHE A 122 19.69 5.56 6.10
N ILE A 123 20.18 6.46 6.95
CA ILE A 123 21.03 6.11 8.08
C ILE A 123 20.23 6.42 9.35
N PHE A 124 20.17 5.43 10.22
CA PHE A 124 19.54 5.50 11.53
C PHE A 124 20.62 5.38 12.60
N GLN A 125 20.45 6.08 13.71
CA GLN A 125 21.35 6.01 14.85
C GLN A 125 20.55 5.88 16.14
N ARG A 126 21.07 5.12 17.09
CA ARG A 126 20.50 4.98 18.43
C ARG A 126 21.62 5.05 19.45
N TYR A 127 21.45 5.87 20.47
CA TYR A 127 22.36 5.91 21.61
C TYR A 127 21.88 4.88 22.64
N VAL A 128 22.81 4.08 23.16
CA VAL A 128 22.54 3.14 24.26
C VAL A 128 23.39 3.59 25.43
N GLN A 129 22.75 3.88 26.56
CA GLN A 129 23.47 4.17 27.80
C GLN A 129 24.03 2.85 28.34
N VAL A 130 25.35 2.78 28.50
CA VAL A 130 26.00 1.67 29.18
C VAL A 130 26.03 2.01 30.67
N PRO A 131 25.49 1.15 31.55
CA PRO A 131 25.61 1.36 32.99
C PRO A 131 27.09 1.25 33.38
N ILE A 132 27.58 2.27 34.10
CA ILE A 132 28.91 2.33 34.70
C ILE A 132 28.85 1.67 36.08
#